data_AF-A0A7R9AJ61-F1
#
_entry.id   AF-A0A7R9AJ61-F1
#
_cell.length_a   1.000
_cell.length_b   1.000
_cell.length_c   1.000
_cell.angle_alpha   90.00
_cell.angle_beta   90.00
_cell.angle_gamma   90.00
#
_symmetry.space_group_name_H-M   'P 1'
#
loop_
_entity.id
_entity.type
_entity.pdbx_description
1 polymer ?
#
loop_
_entity_poly.entity_id
_entity_poly.type
_entity_poly.pdbx_seq_one_letter_code
_entity_poly.pdbx_strand_id
1 'polypeptide(L)'
;MCMSGCPYKKIYYNWQSGKAEKCTLCYPRLENGEPTVCSETCVGRIRYLGVVLYDADQISTAAGVTDEQELYEAQLKVFLNPHDPKVIAQAKADGIADNWLEAAKQSPVYKMAIDWKVAFPLHPEYRTLPMVWYIPPLSPLQAAAQAGKIPSKDGIIPDIDDMRIPVKYLANLLTGGKEAPVRLGLKRMLAMRRYMRSKLILGQADEQSLQEVNLSTEQVQDMYNIMAIANYEDRFVIPTGHREESIDAYGETGACGFSFGNGCASHSNSKTDLFEQPITWRGLLLTYPTQPLLTALPECAAILEQEGWLPKSTVKSLKKVIEQFEQQPLMTLQEAYVDLFDRTPSLSLHLFEHVYGESRERGQALVDLAELYREKGLVIATEELPDYLPLFLEYLALL
;
A
#
# COMPACT_ATOMS: atom_id res chain seq x y z
N MET A 1 17.62 6.10 -5.00
CA MET A 1 17.63 7.41 -4.32
C MET A 1 16.55 7.59 -3.25
N CYS A 2 15.40 6.88 -3.28
CA CYS A 2 14.29 7.06 -2.33
C CYS A 2 14.65 6.87 -0.84
N MET A 3 15.49 5.89 -0.49
CA MET A 3 15.92 5.66 0.90
C MET A 3 16.66 6.86 1.51
N SER A 4 17.58 7.46 0.74
CA SER A 4 18.30 8.66 1.15
C SER A 4 17.36 9.85 1.26
N GLY A 5 16.44 9.99 0.29
CA GLY A 5 15.46 11.09 0.25
C GLY A 5 14.43 11.08 1.38
N CYS A 6 14.05 9.93 1.92
CA CYS A 6 13.12 9.87 3.05
C CYS A 6 13.82 10.31 4.36
N PRO A 7 13.44 11.45 4.97
CA PRO A 7 14.11 11.95 6.17
C PRO A 7 13.80 11.06 7.39
N TYR A 8 12.64 10.40 7.41
CA TYR A 8 12.23 9.46 8.46
C TYR A 8 12.84 8.07 8.35
N LYS A 9 13.59 7.77 7.27
CA LYS A 9 14.20 6.46 7.01
C LYS A 9 13.19 5.31 7.11
N LYS A 10 12.01 5.50 6.52
CA LYS A 10 10.88 4.54 6.49
C LYS A 10 10.76 3.75 5.17
N ILE A 11 11.79 3.80 4.35
CA ILE A 11 11.93 3.01 3.13
C ILE A 11 13.12 2.09 3.34
N TYR A 12 12.92 0.80 3.12
CA TYR A 12 13.89 -0.26 3.38
C TYR A 12 14.21 -0.98 2.08
N TYR A 13 15.48 -1.28 1.84
CA TYR A 13 15.89 -2.06 0.67
C TYR A 13 15.81 -3.55 0.97
N ASN A 14 15.06 -4.26 0.15
CA ASN A 14 15.07 -5.71 0.13
C ASN A 14 16.23 -6.18 -0.77
N TRP A 15 17.28 -6.69 -0.13
CA TRP A 15 18.50 -7.13 -0.80
C TRP A 15 18.32 -8.39 -1.65
N GLN A 16 17.24 -9.15 -1.44
CA GLN A 16 16.93 -10.34 -2.23
C GLN A 16 16.16 -9.98 -3.49
N SER A 17 15.12 -9.16 -3.38
CA SER A 17 14.31 -8.75 -4.54
C SER A 17 14.95 -7.62 -5.37
N GLY A 18 15.94 -6.93 -4.79
CA GLY A 18 16.56 -5.75 -5.38
C GLY A 18 15.64 -4.52 -5.39
N LYS A 19 14.53 -4.55 -4.65
CA LYS A 19 13.51 -3.49 -4.63
C LYS A 19 13.44 -2.79 -3.27
N ALA A 20 13.02 -1.53 -3.29
CA ALA A 20 12.73 -0.79 -2.08
C ALA A 20 11.27 -1.00 -1.65
N GLU A 21 11.06 -1.32 -0.38
CA GLU A 21 9.76 -1.57 0.23
C GLU A 21 9.51 -0.56 1.36
N LYS A 22 8.23 -0.31 1.67
CA LYS A 22 7.80 0.66 2.68
C LYS A 22 6.47 0.27 3.28
N CYS A 23 6.08 0.96 4.35
CA CYS A 23 4.72 0.88 4.88
C CYS A 23 3.69 1.19 3.77
N THR A 24 2.74 0.29 3.61
CA THR A 24 1.62 0.36 2.65
C THR A 24 0.34 0.89 3.29
N LEU A 25 0.43 1.37 4.54
CA LEU A 25 -0.69 1.79 5.37
C LEU A 25 -1.83 0.75 5.46
N CYS A 26 -1.50 -0.54 5.28
CA CYS A 26 -2.49 -1.62 5.20
C CYS A 26 -3.65 -1.28 4.23
N TYR A 27 -3.37 -0.71 3.05
CA TYR A 27 -4.42 -0.32 2.09
C TYR A 27 -5.48 -1.41 1.83
N PRO A 28 -5.17 -2.74 1.77
CA PRO A 28 -6.21 -3.74 1.55
C PRO A 28 -7.26 -3.81 2.69
N ARG A 29 -6.89 -3.37 3.89
CA ARG A 29 -7.79 -3.28 5.05
C ARG A 29 -8.55 -1.95 5.06
N LEU A 30 -7.82 -0.84 4.84
CA LEU A 30 -8.44 0.49 4.80
C LEU A 30 -9.50 0.60 3.70
N GLU A 31 -9.26 0.00 2.53
CA GLU A 31 -10.25 -0.07 1.44
C GLU A 31 -11.55 -0.76 1.88
N ASN A 32 -11.50 -1.66 2.86
CA ASN A 32 -12.67 -2.33 3.42
C ASN A 32 -13.22 -1.65 4.70
N GLY A 33 -12.75 -0.44 5.03
CA GLY A 33 -13.15 0.26 6.25
C GLY A 33 -12.54 -0.32 7.54
N GLU A 34 -11.53 -1.19 7.43
CA GLU A 34 -10.87 -1.79 8.59
C GLU A 34 -9.61 -1.02 9.01
N PRO A 35 -9.25 -1.01 10.31
CA PRO A 35 -8.03 -0.38 10.78
C PRO A 35 -6.76 -1.07 10.30
N THR A 36 -5.68 -0.31 10.23
CA THR A 36 -4.35 -0.88 10.01
C THR A 36 -4.00 -1.88 11.12
N VAL A 37 -3.24 -2.92 10.79
CA VAL A 37 -2.87 -3.98 11.75
C VAL A 37 -2.21 -3.38 12.98
N CYS A 38 -1.29 -2.43 12.79
CA CYS A 38 -0.57 -1.80 13.90
C CYS A 38 -1.46 -0.87 14.75
N SER A 39 -2.58 -0.38 14.21
CA SER A 39 -3.58 0.40 14.96
C SER A 39 -4.49 -0.51 15.77
N GLU A 40 -5.04 -1.55 15.15
CA GLU A 40 -5.96 -2.49 15.79
C GLU A 40 -5.30 -3.28 16.92
N THR A 41 -4.09 -3.79 16.68
CA THR A 41 -3.31 -4.58 17.65
C THR A 41 -2.63 -3.73 18.72
N CYS A 42 -2.90 -2.42 18.76
CA CYS A 42 -2.31 -1.52 19.74
C CYS A 42 -2.90 -1.76 21.14
N VAL A 43 -2.19 -2.57 21.94
CA VAL A 43 -2.56 -2.91 23.32
C VAL A 43 -2.81 -1.68 24.20
N GLY A 44 -1.99 -0.64 24.03
CA GLY A 44 -2.11 0.61 24.80
C GLY A 44 -3.28 1.50 24.39
N ARG A 45 -4.01 1.13 23.33
CA ARG A 45 -5.15 1.89 22.77
C ARG A 45 -4.84 3.34 22.37
N ILE A 46 -3.59 3.67 22.08
CA ILE A 46 -3.11 5.05 21.82
C ILE A 46 -3.21 5.49 20.36
N ARG A 47 -3.72 4.65 19.45
CA ARG A 47 -3.74 4.93 18.00
C ARG A 47 -5.16 5.24 17.55
N TYR A 48 -5.27 6.27 16.73
CA TYR A 48 -6.52 6.80 16.19
C TYR A 48 -6.38 6.92 14.66
N LEU A 49 -7.44 6.59 13.94
CA LEU A 49 -7.53 6.71 12.49
C LEU A 49 -8.81 7.49 12.15
N GLY A 50 -8.67 8.47 11.26
CA GLY A 50 -9.76 9.35 10.87
C GLY A 50 -9.38 10.13 9.61
N VAL A 51 -10.40 10.49 8.83
CA VAL A 51 -10.23 11.28 7.60
C VAL A 51 -9.87 12.72 7.93
N VAL A 52 -8.99 13.32 7.13
CA VAL A 52 -8.70 14.75 7.16
C VAL A 52 -8.75 15.25 5.73
N LEU A 53 -9.63 16.21 5.45
CA LEU A 53 -9.71 16.88 4.16
C LEU A 53 -8.58 17.91 4.08
N TYR A 54 -7.90 17.99 2.94
CA TYR A 54 -6.79 18.91 2.74
C TYR A 54 -6.81 19.49 1.32
N ASP A 55 -6.34 20.73 1.20
CA ASP A 55 -6.18 21.41 -0.08
C ASP A 55 -4.83 21.04 -0.72
N ALA A 56 -4.86 20.26 -1.80
CA ALA A 56 -3.66 19.79 -2.47
C ALA A 56 -2.85 20.93 -3.12
N ASP A 57 -3.50 22.00 -3.57
CA ASP A 57 -2.84 23.13 -4.25
C ASP A 57 -2.00 23.96 -3.27
N GLN A 58 -2.35 23.95 -1.98
CA GLN A 58 -1.61 24.66 -0.94
C GLN A 58 -0.39 23.90 -0.40
N ILE A 59 -0.17 22.64 -0.79
CA ILE A 59 0.93 21.80 -0.29
C ILE A 59 2.29 22.46 -0.54
N SER A 60 2.54 22.92 -1.76
CA SER A 60 3.84 23.52 -2.12
C SER A 60 4.11 24.80 -1.32
N THR A 61 3.08 25.65 -1.18
CA THR A 61 3.16 26.89 -0.40
C THR A 61 3.42 26.61 1.08
N ALA A 62 2.72 25.62 1.67
CA ALA A 62 2.89 25.27 3.07
C ALA A 62 4.27 24.65 3.36
N ALA A 63 4.75 23.74 2.51
CA ALA A 63 6.08 23.14 2.64
C ALA A 63 7.22 24.14 2.36
N GLY A 64 6.94 25.20 1.60
CA GLY A 64 7.89 26.24 1.21
C GLY A 64 8.13 27.36 2.23
N VAL A 65 7.43 27.37 3.38
CA VAL A 65 7.59 28.41 4.41
C VAL A 65 9.02 28.44 4.95
N THR A 66 9.70 29.58 4.87
CA THR A 66 11.14 29.66 5.19
C THR A 66 11.46 29.41 6.67
N ASP A 67 10.61 29.87 7.58
CA ASP A 67 10.77 29.65 9.02
C ASP A 67 10.26 28.25 9.40
N GLU A 68 11.16 27.42 9.93
CA GLU A 68 10.86 26.07 10.37
C GLU A 68 9.87 26.03 11.54
N GLN A 69 9.82 27.08 12.36
CA GLN A 69 8.91 27.19 13.51
C GLN A 69 7.46 27.45 13.10
N GLU A 70 7.21 27.86 11.85
CA GLU A 70 5.87 28.16 11.33
C GLU A 70 5.32 27.04 10.43
N LEU A 71 6.10 25.98 10.18
CA LEU A 71 5.68 24.86 9.32
C LEU A 71 4.50 24.07 9.91
N TYR A 72 4.42 23.96 11.23
CA TYR A 72 3.28 23.33 11.92
C TYR A 72 1.99 24.09 11.63
N GLU A 73 1.99 25.40 11.83
CA GLU A 73 0.85 26.28 11.56
C GLU A 73 0.53 26.35 10.07
N ALA A 74 1.55 26.30 9.20
CA ALA A 74 1.37 26.22 7.76
C ALA A 74 0.63 24.94 7.36
N GLN A 75 1.04 23.77 7.90
CA GLN A 75 0.36 22.50 7.62
C GLN A 75 -1.09 22.50 8.10
N LEU A 76 -1.37 23.08 9.28
CA LEU A 76 -2.75 23.21 9.79
C LEU A 76 -3.67 24.01 8.85
N LYS A 77 -3.13 25.00 8.12
CA LYS A 77 -3.92 25.80 7.15
C LYS A 77 -4.28 25.02 5.88
N VAL A 78 -3.55 23.95 5.59
CA VAL A 78 -3.86 23.05 4.47
C VAL A 78 -5.08 22.18 4.79
N PHE A 79 -5.33 21.89 6.07
CA PHE A 79 -6.49 21.11 6.49
C PHE A 79 -7.78 21.92 6.43
N LEU A 80 -8.82 21.32 5.87
CA LEU A 80 -10.10 21.93 5.58
C LEU A 80 -11.14 21.53 6.63
N ASN A 81 -12.05 22.43 6.95
CA ASN A 81 -13.12 22.18 7.91
C ASN A 81 -14.22 21.29 7.30
N PRO A 82 -14.42 20.06 7.79
CA PRO A 82 -15.42 19.14 7.24
C PRO A 82 -16.87 19.54 7.54
N HIS A 83 -17.08 20.52 8.43
CA HIS A 83 -18.40 21.07 8.74
C HIS A 83 -18.76 22.32 7.92
N ASP A 84 -17.82 22.90 7.16
CA ASP A 84 -18.08 24.09 6.35
C ASP A 84 -18.86 23.69 5.07
N PRO A 85 -20.06 24.24 4.82
CA PRO A 85 -20.84 23.96 3.62
C PRO A 85 -20.08 24.22 2.31
N LYS A 86 -19.15 25.19 2.29
CA LYS A 86 -18.34 25.48 1.10
C LYS A 86 -17.32 24.38 0.82
N VAL A 87 -16.67 23.88 1.87
CA VAL A 87 -15.72 22.76 1.77
C VAL A 87 -16.45 21.50 1.33
N ILE A 88 -17.63 21.23 1.90
CA ILE A 88 -18.47 20.08 1.52
C ILE A 88 -18.86 20.16 0.04
N ALA A 89 -19.31 21.33 -0.44
CA ALA A 89 -19.68 21.51 -1.84
C ALA A 89 -18.48 21.32 -2.78
N GLN A 90 -17.32 21.87 -2.42
CA GLN A 90 -16.08 21.71 -3.20
C GLN A 90 -15.61 20.26 -3.21
N ALA A 91 -15.58 19.58 -2.07
CA ALA A 91 -15.16 18.18 -1.97
C ALA A 91 -16.03 17.25 -2.82
N LYS A 92 -17.35 17.49 -2.87
CA LYS A 92 -18.25 16.77 -3.80
C LYS A 92 -17.93 17.06 -5.26
N ALA A 93 -17.62 18.30 -5.60
CA ALA A 93 -17.22 18.68 -6.95
C ALA A 93 -15.89 18.01 -7.38
N ASP A 94 -14.99 17.78 -6.42
CA ASP A 94 -13.70 17.09 -6.61
C ASP A 94 -13.82 15.55 -6.57
N GLY A 95 -15.03 15.01 -6.45
CA GLY A 95 -15.30 13.56 -6.51
C GLY A 95 -15.15 12.81 -5.18
N ILE A 96 -15.15 13.50 -4.03
CA ILE A 96 -15.12 12.84 -2.71
C ILE A 96 -16.52 12.31 -2.38
N ALA A 97 -16.61 11.00 -2.11
CA ALA A 97 -17.85 10.31 -1.77
C ALA A 97 -18.47 10.79 -0.43
N ASP A 98 -19.79 10.67 -0.32
CA ASP A 98 -20.55 11.16 0.84
C ASP A 98 -20.16 10.46 2.16
N ASN A 99 -19.86 9.16 2.13
CA ASN A 99 -19.39 8.42 3.33
C ASN A 99 -18.03 8.95 3.83
N TRP A 100 -17.13 9.38 2.95
CA TRP A 100 -15.85 9.99 3.31
C TRP A 100 -16.06 11.36 3.97
N LEU A 101 -17.04 12.14 3.49
CA LEU A 101 -17.40 13.43 4.11
C LEU A 101 -18.02 13.24 5.50
N GLU A 102 -18.90 12.25 5.68
CA GLU A 102 -19.44 11.92 7.00
C GLU A 102 -18.36 11.40 7.96
N ALA A 103 -17.44 10.55 7.47
CA ALA A 103 -16.30 10.09 8.25
C ALA A 103 -15.36 11.25 8.65
N ALA A 104 -15.17 12.25 7.78
CA ALA A 104 -14.36 13.43 8.08
C ALA A 104 -14.97 14.28 9.19
N LYS A 105 -16.30 14.46 9.22
CA LYS A 105 -17.01 15.18 10.30
C LYS A 105 -16.87 14.52 11.67
N GLN A 106 -16.67 13.20 11.70
CA GLN A 106 -16.54 12.41 12.93
C GLN A 106 -15.08 12.06 13.26
N SER A 107 -14.13 12.57 12.49
CA SER A 107 -12.72 12.17 12.56
C SER A 107 -12.07 12.48 13.91
N PRO A 108 -11.60 11.48 14.67
CA PRO A 108 -10.88 11.71 15.92
C PRO A 108 -9.54 12.42 15.67
N VAL A 109 -8.94 12.20 14.50
CA VAL A 109 -7.69 12.83 14.09
C VAL A 109 -7.89 14.34 13.87
N TYR A 110 -8.97 14.73 13.19
CA TYR A 110 -9.31 16.14 12.99
C TYR A 110 -9.55 16.85 14.33
N LYS A 111 -10.32 16.22 15.23
CA LYS A 111 -10.57 16.75 16.58
C LYS A 111 -9.26 16.97 17.36
N MET A 112 -8.35 16.00 17.35
CA MET A 112 -7.07 16.11 18.06
C MET A 112 -6.11 17.16 17.47
N ALA A 113 -6.05 17.27 16.15
CA ALA A 113 -5.11 18.14 15.45
C ALA A 113 -5.63 19.58 15.30
N ILE A 114 -6.93 19.77 15.04
CA ILE A 114 -7.54 21.06 14.72
C ILE A 114 -8.32 21.62 15.91
N ASP A 115 -9.30 20.89 16.43
CA ASP A 115 -10.22 21.43 17.44
C ASP A 115 -9.53 21.57 18.81
N TRP A 116 -8.88 20.50 19.26
CA TRP A 116 -8.26 20.43 20.58
C TRP A 116 -6.78 20.85 20.59
N LYS A 117 -6.13 20.92 19.43
CA LYS A 117 -4.70 21.29 19.30
C LYS A 117 -3.79 20.52 20.27
N VAL A 118 -4.01 19.21 20.41
CA VAL A 118 -3.23 18.32 21.29
C VAL A 118 -2.31 17.38 20.52
N ALA A 119 -2.55 17.17 19.22
CA ALA A 119 -1.69 16.38 18.35
C ALA A 119 -0.81 17.29 17.47
N PHE A 120 0.42 16.85 17.20
CA PHE A 120 1.42 17.58 16.43
C PHE A 120 2.13 16.67 15.41
N PRO A 121 2.60 17.20 14.27
CA PRO A 121 3.36 16.44 13.29
C PRO A 121 4.73 16.02 13.85
N LEU A 122 5.31 14.94 13.32
CA LEU A 122 6.68 14.54 13.67
C LEU A 122 7.68 15.20 12.73
N HIS A 123 8.62 15.97 13.28
CA HIS A 123 9.66 16.69 12.54
C HIS A 123 9.11 17.49 11.34
N PRO A 124 8.26 18.51 11.56
CA PRO A 124 7.72 19.34 10.48
C PRO A 124 8.81 20.05 9.67
N GLU A 125 9.98 20.32 10.24
CA GLU A 125 11.15 20.93 9.59
C GLU A 125 11.68 20.14 8.38
N TYR A 126 11.30 18.87 8.25
CA TYR A 126 11.61 18.07 7.07
C TYR A 126 10.77 18.43 5.84
N ARG A 127 9.76 19.29 5.98
CA ARG A 127 8.95 19.86 4.88
C ARG A 127 8.22 18.82 4.03
N THR A 128 7.94 17.64 4.59
CA THR A 128 7.18 16.58 3.91
C THR A 128 5.68 16.61 4.22
N LEU A 129 5.23 17.55 5.06
CA LEU A 129 3.86 17.62 5.60
C LEU A 129 3.36 16.26 6.11
N PRO A 130 3.98 15.68 7.16
CA PRO A 130 3.68 14.33 7.61
C PRO A 130 2.23 14.19 8.11
N MET A 131 1.60 13.06 7.79
CA MET A 131 0.19 12.77 8.15
C MET A 131 0.03 11.82 9.36
N VAL A 132 1.13 11.45 10.02
CA VAL A 132 1.10 10.71 11.29
C VAL A 132 1.51 11.66 12.41
N TRP A 133 0.55 11.98 13.29
CA TRP A 133 0.68 12.99 14.33
C TRP A 133 0.72 12.35 15.73
N TYR A 134 1.31 13.06 16.68
CA TYR A 134 1.60 12.57 18.03
C TYR A 134 1.09 13.53 19.09
N ILE A 135 0.51 12.97 20.16
CA ILE A 135 0.19 13.71 21.37
C ILE A 135 1.39 13.60 22.31
N PRO A 136 1.95 14.73 22.80
CA PRO A 136 3.12 14.71 23.64
C PRO A 136 2.81 14.04 24.99
N PRO A 137 3.72 13.22 25.54
CA PRO A 137 3.49 12.52 26.79
C PRO A 137 3.55 13.49 27.98
N LEU A 138 2.64 13.28 28.95
CA LEU A 138 2.83 13.83 30.29
C LEU A 138 3.91 13.00 31.01
N SER A 139 4.83 13.65 31.71
CA SER A 139 5.91 12.97 32.42
C SER A 139 5.81 13.11 33.94
N PRO A 140 6.30 12.12 34.73
CA PRO A 140 6.29 12.21 36.19
C PRO A 140 7.16 13.36 36.72
N LEU A 141 6.78 13.91 37.87
CA LEU A 141 7.55 14.90 38.61
C LEU A 141 8.75 14.23 39.30
N GLN A 142 9.99 14.59 38.94
CA GLN A 142 11.18 14.00 39.59
C GLN A 142 11.61 14.71 40.88
N ALA A 143 11.55 16.05 40.93
CA ALA A 143 12.08 16.81 42.05
C ALA A 143 11.04 17.15 43.14
N ALA A 144 9.79 17.40 42.76
CA ALA A 144 8.79 17.93 43.69
C ALA A 144 8.15 16.87 44.60
N ALA A 145 8.03 15.62 44.13
CA ALA A 145 7.55 14.50 44.93
C ALA A 145 8.52 14.14 46.09
N GLN A 146 9.83 14.31 45.87
CA GLN A 146 10.87 14.06 46.89
C GLN A 146 10.93 15.16 47.96
N ALA A 147 10.48 16.38 47.64
CA ALA A 147 10.50 17.53 48.55
C ALA A 147 9.23 17.67 49.43
N GLY A 148 8.26 16.75 49.32
CA GLY A 148 6.99 16.81 50.06
C GLY A 148 6.11 18.01 49.70
N LYS A 149 6.46 18.77 48.66
CA LYS A 149 5.72 19.92 48.15
C LYS A 149 5.29 19.58 46.74
N ILE A 150 4.02 19.20 46.56
CA ILE A 150 3.42 19.24 45.23
C ILE A 150 3.22 20.73 44.93
N PRO A 151 4.02 21.36 44.05
CA PRO A 151 3.93 22.78 43.75
C PRO A 151 2.80 22.88 42.74
N SER A 152 1.57 22.85 43.23
CA SER A 152 0.38 22.99 42.43
C SER A 152 -0.52 23.94 43.18
N LYS A 153 -1.09 24.93 42.48
CA LYS A 153 -2.14 25.79 43.05
C LYS A 153 -3.30 24.97 43.65
N ASP A 154 -3.49 23.73 43.16
CA ASP A 154 -4.56 22.80 43.56
C ASP A 154 -4.04 21.50 44.23
N GLY A 155 -2.76 21.47 44.63
CA GLY A 155 -2.20 20.48 45.55
C GLY A 155 -1.91 19.05 45.05
N ILE A 156 -2.29 18.63 43.82
CA ILE A 156 -2.04 17.24 43.35
C ILE A 156 -1.56 17.13 41.89
N ILE A 157 -2.04 17.98 40.98
CA ILE A 157 -1.69 17.89 39.55
C ILE A 157 -0.52 18.83 39.22
N PRO A 158 0.60 18.30 38.66
CA PRO A 158 1.80 19.06 38.33
C PRO A 158 1.55 20.33 37.50
N ASP A 159 2.42 21.33 37.68
CA ASP A 159 2.64 22.34 36.64
C ASP A 159 3.57 21.77 35.54
N ILE A 160 3.52 22.36 34.36
CA ILE A 160 4.26 21.91 33.18
C ILE A 160 5.76 22.11 33.33
N ASP A 161 6.17 23.18 34.00
CA ASP A 161 7.57 23.52 34.16
C ASP A 161 8.31 22.56 35.10
N ASP A 162 7.58 21.80 35.92
CA ASP A 162 8.14 20.81 36.86
C ASP A 162 8.27 19.39 36.25
N MET A 163 7.84 19.21 35.01
CA MET A 163 7.89 17.92 34.33
C MET A 163 9.33 17.45 34.07
N ARG A 164 9.56 16.14 34.19
CA ARG A 164 10.87 15.51 33.92
C ARG A 164 11.34 15.70 32.47
N ILE A 165 10.43 15.60 31.50
CA ILE A 165 10.77 15.77 30.08
C ILE A 165 10.77 17.27 29.77
N PRO A 166 11.91 17.86 29.33
CA PRO A 166 11.95 19.27 28.98
C PRO A 166 11.02 19.56 27.79
N VAL A 167 10.21 20.60 27.92
CA VAL A 167 9.30 21.04 26.83
C VAL A 167 10.09 21.36 25.56
N LYS A 168 11.28 21.94 25.69
CA LYS A 168 12.16 22.23 24.54
C LYS A 168 12.49 20.98 23.71
N TYR A 169 12.69 19.83 24.36
CA TYR A 169 12.94 18.56 23.67
C TYR A 169 11.74 18.14 22.83
N LEU A 170 10.53 18.23 23.39
CA LEU A 170 9.29 17.93 22.68
C LEU A 170 9.04 18.91 21.53
N ALA A 171 9.32 20.19 21.73
CA ALA A 171 9.19 21.21 20.70
C ALA A 171 10.13 20.97 19.52
N ASN A 172 11.38 20.58 19.78
CA ASN A 172 12.33 20.23 18.72
C ASN A 172 11.86 19.01 17.89
N LEU A 173 11.07 18.11 18.50
CA LEU A 173 10.57 16.91 17.82
C LEU A 173 9.26 17.15 17.04
N LEU A 174 8.40 18.06 17.53
CA LEU A 174 7.00 18.14 17.11
C LEU A 174 6.60 19.45 16.42
N THR A 175 7.35 20.53 16.63
CA THR A 175 6.94 21.89 16.24
C THR A 175 8.11 22.74 15.72
N GLY A 176 9.16 22.13 15.19
CA GLY A 176 10.33 22.86 14.67
C GLY A 176 11.06 23.68 15.74
N GLY A 177 10.91 23.32 17.01
CA GLY A 177 11.52 24.01 18.17
C GLY A 177 10.65 25.08 18.83
N LYS A 178 9.43 25.33 18.34
CA LYS A 178 8.49 26.30 18.90
C LYS A 178 7.73 25.72 20.11
N GLU A 179 8.01 26.21 21.31
CA GLU A 179 7.45 25.63 22.55
C GLU A 179 5.97 25.96 22.77
N ALA A 180 5.47 27.10 22.30
CA ALA A 180 4.14 27.58 22.64
C ALA A 180 3.00 26.60 22.30
N PRO A 181 2.96 25.98 21.10
CA PRO A 181 1.91 24.99 20.79
C PRO A 181 1.99 23.74 21.67
N VAL A 182 3.20 23.21 21.92
CA VAL A 182 3.40 22.03 22.78
C VAL A 182 2.97 22.32 24.21
N ARG A 183 3.32 23.49 24.75
CA ARG A 183 2.87 23.95 26.07
C ARG A 183 1.35 24.01 26.13
N LEU A 184 0.70 24.57 25.12
CA LEU A 184 -0.76 24.64 25.06
C LEU A 184 -1.40 23.24 25.05
N GLY A 185 -0.91 22.33 24.22
CA GLY A 185 -1.40 20.95 24.16
C GLY A 185 -1.26 20.22 25.50
N LEU A 186 -0.11 20.35 26.17
CA LEU A 186 0.13 19.79 27.51
C LEU A 186 -0.80 20.43 28.57
N LYS A 187 -1.03 21.75 28.53
CA LYS A 187 -1.97 22.45 29.43
C LYS A 187 -3.40 21.92 29.25
N ARG A 188 -3.84 21.75 28.00
CA ARG A 188 -5.16 21.20 27.67
C ARG A 188 -5.35 19.77 28.20
N MET A 189 -4.32 18.93 28.08
CA MET A 189 -4.34 17.58 28.65
C MET A 189 -4.40 17.58 30.18
N LEU A 190 -3.68 18.47 30.85
CA LEU A 190 -3.75 18.63 32.31
C LEU A 190 -5.10 19.20 32.77
N ALA A 191 -5.65 20.18 32.03
CA ALA A 191 -6.96 20.76 32.30
C ALA A 191 -8.08 19.71 32.21
N MET A 192 -8.07 18.85 31.19
CA MET A 192 -8.99 17.70 31.10
C MET A 192 -8.89 16.81 32.34
N ARG A 193 -7.67 16.48 32.80
CA ARG A 193 -7.48 15.64 34.00
C ARG A 193 -7.98 16.33 35.28
N ARG A 194 -7.77 17.64 35.42
CA ARG A 194 -8.27 18.44 36.56
C ARG A 194 -9.80 18.47 36.58
N TYR A 195 -10.41 18.83 35.45
CA TYR A 195 -11.86 18.88 35.29
C TYR A 195 -12.52 17.53 35.60
N MET A 196 -12.04 16.45 34.98
CA MET A 196 -12.63 15.12 35.17
C MET A 196 -12.44 14.59 36.59
N ARG A 197 -11.32 14.91 37.25
CA ARG A 197 -11.13 14.63 38.67
C ARG A 197 -12.14 15.37 39.53
N SER A 198 -12.29 16.68 39.33
CA SER A 198 -13.22 17.49 40.11
C SER A 198 -14.65 16.99 39.97
N LYS A 199 -15.06 16.71 38.72
CA LYS A 199 -16.39 16.18 38.39
C LYS A 199 -16.64 14.79 38.99
N LEU A 200 -15.72 13.83 38.79
CA LEU A 200 -15.95 12.42 39.17
C LEU A 200 -15.68 12.13 40.65
N ILE A 201 -14.76 12.85 41.29
CA ILE A 201 -14.32 12.53 42.65
C ILE A 201 -14.88 13.55 43.67
N LEU A 202 -14.88 14.83 43.33
CA LEU A 202 -15.36 15.88 44.24
C LEU A 202 -16.84 16.23 44.03
N GLY A 203 -17.44 15.73 42.95
CA GLY A 203 -18.85 16.00 42.60
C GLY A 203 -19.11 17.45 42.18
N GLN A 204 -18.07 18.23 41.91
CA GLN A 204 -18.16 19.64 41.53
C GLN A 204 -17.39 19.88 40.23
N ALA A 205 -18.04 20.43 39.22
CA ALA A 205 -17.39 20.77 37.95
C ALA A 205 -16.56 22.05 38.12
N ASP A 206 -15.24 21.93 37.98
CA ASP A 206 -14.33 23.08 37.99
C ASP A 206 -14.14 23.63 36.57
N GLU A 207 -15.02 24.53 36.17
CA GLU A 207 -14.99 25.17 34.85
C GLU A 207 -13.87 26.21 34.71
N GLN A 208 -13.31 26.69 35.84
CA GLN A 208 -12.24 27.70 35.82
C GLN A 208 -10.98 27.15 35.14
N SER A 209 -10.64 25.88 35.42
CA SER A 209 -9.52 25.18 34.78
C SER A 209 -9.62 25.10 33.25
N LEU A 210 -10.83 25.17 32.69
CA LEU A 210 -11.07 25.09 31.26
C LEU A 210 -10.96 26.46 30.56
N GLN A 211 -11.36 27.52 31.27
CA GLN A 211 -11.27 28.90 30.78
C GLN A 211 -9.81 29.31 30.51
N GLU A 212 -8.86 28.88 31.35
CA GLU A 212 -7.43 29.18 31.19
C GLU A 212 -6.83 28.66 29.87
N VAL A 213 -7.40 27.59 29.31
CA VAL A 213 -6.91 26.91 28.08
C VAL A 213 -7.85 27.05 26.89
N ASN A 214 -8.91 27.85 27.05
CA ASN A 214 -9.95 28.08 26.07
C ASN A 214 -10.55 26.77 25.54
N LEU A 215 -11.01 25.90 26.44
CA LEU A 215 -11.77 24.70 26.13
C LEU A 215 -13.19 24.81 26.69
N SER A 216 -14.19 24.32 25.96
CA SER A 216 -15.56 24.21 26.46
C SER A 216 -15.75 22.92 27.25
N THR A 217 -16.77 22.90 28.11
CA THR A 217 -17.19 21.70 28.84
C THR A 217 -17.52 20.53 27.90
N GLU A 218 -18.15 20.81 26.76
CA GLU A 218 -18.48 19.82 25.74
C GLU A 218 -17.21 19.24 25.10
N GLN A 219 -16.25 20.10 24.71
CA GLN A 219 -14.98 19.66 24.15
C GLN A 219 -14.21 18.75 25.11
N VAL A 220 -14.21 19.07 26.41
CA VAL A 220 -13.48 18.27 27.41
C VAL A 220 -14.16 16.92 27.66
N GLN A 221 -15.50 16.87 27.61
CA GLN A 221 -16.23 15.61 27.70
C GLN A 221 -15.99 14.73 26.46
N ASP A 222 -15.96 15.33 25.26
CA ASP A 222 -15.62 14.63 24.01
C ASP A 222 -14.16 14.15 24.00
N MET A 223 -13.22 15.00 24.45
CA MET A 223 -11.82 14.61 24.68
C MET A 223 -11.73 13.41 25.63
N TYR A 224 -12.46 13.43 26.75
CA TYR A 224 -12.46 12.32 27.70
C TYR A 224 -13.07 11.04 27.08
N ASN A 225 -14.16 11.14 26.32
CA ASN A 225 -14.76 10.00 25.64
C ASN A 225 -13.76 9.36 24.66
N ILE A 226 -13.16 10.16 23.78
CA ILE A 226 -12.25 9.66 22.74
C ILE A 226 -10.90 9.21 23.31
N MET A 227 -10.34 9.95 24.28
CA MET A 227 -8.98 9.70 24.78
C MET A 227 -8.91 8.75 25.97
N ALA A 228 -9.94 8.72 26.84
CA ALA A 228 -9.93 7.93 28.07
C ALA A 228 -10.79 6.67 27.97
N ILE A 229 -12.05 6.79 27.52
CA ILE A 229 -12.91 5.62 27.29
C ILE A 229 -12.43 4.87 26.03
N ALA A 230 -12.19 5.65 24.97
CA ALA A 230 -11.51 5.25 23.75
C ALA A 230 -12.12 4.02 23.08
N ASN A 231 -13.46 3.99 22.94
CA ASN A 231 -14.19 2.89 22.31
C ASN A 231 -13.64 2.60 20.90
N TYR A 232 -13.92 1.40 20.39
CA TYR A 232 -13.31 0.97 19.13
C TYR A 232 -13.74 1.87 17.97
N GLU A 233 -15.04 2.14 17.89
CA GLU A 233 -15.71 3.03 16.94
C GLU A 233 -15.26 4.49 17.05
N ASP A 234 -14.94 4.96 18.26
CA ASP A 234 -14.45 6.33 18.49
C ASP A 234 -12.99 6.50 18.05
N ARG A 235 -12.21 5.40 18.04
CA ARG A 235 -10.79 5.42 17.67
C ARG A 235 -10.58 5.28 16.17
N PHE A 236 -11.43 4.51 15.50
CA PHE A 236 -11.24 4.12 14.10
C PHE A 236 -12.47 4.52 13.28
N VAL A 237 -12.42 5.72 12.72
CA VAL A 237 -13.45 6.25 11.81
C VAL A 237 -12.89 6.17 10.39
N ILE A 238 -13.09 5.02 9.75
CA ILE A 238 -12.48 4.67 8.45
C ILE A 238 -13.60 4.38 7.46
N PRO A 239 -13.79 5.22 6.42
CA PRO A 239 -14.77 4.93 5.37
C PRO A 239 -14.27 3.78 4.49
N THR A 240 -15.20 3.09 3.84
CA THR A 240 -14.87 2.11 2.80
C THR A 240 -14.34 2.83 1.56
N GLY A 241 -13.40 2.18 0.86
CA GLY A 241 -12.92 2.61 -0.44
C GLY A 241 -13.93 2.24 -1.53
N HIS A 242 -14.24 3.19 -2.41
CA HIS A 242 -15.15 2.98 -3.53
C HIS A 242 -14.42 2.41 -4.75
N ARG A 243 -13.87 1.19 -4.61
CA ARG A 243 -13.14 0.54 -5.72
C ARG A 243 -14.04 0.39 -6.94
N GLU A 244 -15.32 0.10 -6.74
CA GLU A 244 -16.34 -0.07 -7.78
C GLU A 244 -16.50 1.12 -8.73
N GLU A 245 -16.05 2.32 -8.35
CA GLU A 245 -16.08 3.48 -9.24
C GLU A 245 -14.92 3.50 -10.26
N SER A 246 -13.85 2.76 -9.97
CA SER A 246 -12.59 2.79 -10.72
C SER A 246 -12.27 1.49 -11.46
N ILE A 247 -12.87 0.37 -11.05
CA ILE A 247 -12.63 -0.97 -11.63
C ILE A 247 -13.95 -1.69 -11.90
N ASP A 248 -13.93 -2.65 -12.82
CA ASP A 248 -15.05 -3.60 -13.01
C ASP A 248 -15.14 -4.53 -11.79
N ALA A 249 -15.86 -4.06 -10.77
CA ALA A 249 -16.03 -4.81 -9.52
C ALA A 249 -16.73 -6.15 -9.72
N TYR A 250 -17.62 -6.28 -10.72
CA TYR A 250 -18.35 -7.52 -10.95
C TYR A 250 -17.43 -8.59 -11.57
N GLY A 251 -16.66 -8.20 -12.60
CA GLY A 251 -15.64 -9.07 -13.18
C GLY A 251 -14.59 -9.49 -12.15
N GLU A 252 -14.10 -8.55 -11.35
CA GLU A 252 -13.13 -8.81 -10.29
C GLU A 252 -13.66 -9.76 -9.21
N THR A 253 -14.92 -9.59 -8.76
CA THR A 253 -15.49 -10.46 -7.73
C THR A 253 -15.55 -11.93 -8.18
N GLY A 254 -15.75 -12.19 -9.47
CA GLY A 254 -15.78 -13.54 -10.04
C GLY A 254 -14.41 -14.15 -10.37
N ALA A 255 -13.36 -13.33 -10.48
CA ALA A 255 -12.06 -13.76 -11.00
C ALA A 255 -10.87 -13.50 -10.06
N CYS A 256 -11.01 -12.62 -9.06
CA CYS A 256 -9.93 -12.29 -8.14
C CYS A 256 -9.51 -13.51 -7.29
N GLY A 257 -8.21 -13.67 -7.06
CA GLY A 257 -7.63 -14.80 -6.32
C GLY A 257 -7.17 -15.99 -7.18
N PHE A 258 -7.58 -16.06 -8.45
CA PHE A 258 -7.09 -17.07 -9.40
C PHE A 258 -5.76 -16.64 -10.04
N SER A 259 -4.65 -16.80 -9.31
CA SER A 259 -3.31 -16.39 -9.77
C SER A 259 -2.62 -17.43 -10.67
N PHE A 260 -3.27 -17.86 -11.75
CA PHE A 260 -2.71 -18.84 -12.70
C PHE A 260 -1.57 -18.30 -13.58
N GLY A 261 -1.25 -17.00 -13.48
CA GLY A 261 -0.21 -16.36 -14.29
C GLY A 261 -0.65 -16.08 -15.72
N ASN A 262 -1.89 -15.63 -15.92
CA ASN A 262 -2.53 -15.37 -17.21
C ASN A 262 -1.94 -14.18 -18.02
N GLY A 263 -0.81 -13.59 -17.60
CA GLY A 263 -0.18 -12.42 -18.24
C GLY A 263 -0.95 -11.10 -18.05
N CYS A 264 -2.28 -11.17 -18.07
CA CYS A 264 -3.19 -10.06 -17.86
C CYS A 264 -3.67 -10.00 -16.40
N ALA A 265 -2.91 -9.29 -15.56
CA ALA A 265 -3.53 -8.70 -14.38
C ALA A 265 -4.63 -7.73 -14.85
N SER A 266 -5.78 -7.72 -14.19
CA SER A 266 -6.95 -6.86 -14.48
C SER A 266 -6.69 -5.35 -14.40
N HIS A 267 -5.45 -4.95 -14.19
CA HIS A 267 -4.96 -3.58 -14.15
C HIS A 267 -4.07 -3.22 -15.36
N SER A 268 -3.94 -4.10 -16.36
CA SER A 268 -3.30 -3.73 -17.63
C SER A 268 -4.21 -2.77 -18.40
N ASN A 269 -3.74 -1.53 -18.61
CA ASN A 269 -4.45 -0.53 -19.42
C ASN A 269 -4.38 -0.82 -20.94
N SER A 270 -3.71 -1.92 -21.33
CA SER A 270 -3.63 -2.39 -22.70
C SER A 270 -4.60 -3.54 -22.89
N LYS A 271 -5.43 -3.47 -23.94
CA LYS A 271 -6.28 -4.59 -24.41
C LYS A 271 -5.48 -5.72 -25.08
N THR A 272 -4.16 -5.54 -25.17
CA THR A 272 -3.23 -6.41 -25.87
C THR A 272 -1.99 -6.53 -25.00
N ASP A 273 -1.78 -7.69 -24.41
CA ASP A 273 -0.50 -8.09 -23.84
C ASP A 273 0.42 -8.68 -24.93
N LEU A 274 1.73 -8.72 -24.69
CA LEU A 274 2.67 -9.44 -25.55
C LEU A 274 2.32 -10.94 -25.63
N PHE A 275 1.62 -11.46 -24.61
CA PHE A 275 1.09 -12.82 -24.55
C PHE A 275 -0.37 -12.95 -25.04
N GLU A 276 -1.05 -11.85 -25.38
CA GLU A 276 -2.29 -11.85 -26.18
C GLU A 276 -1.95 -11.78 -27.69
N GLN A 277 -0.92 -12.52 -28.10
CA GLN A 277 -0.65 -12.82 -29.50
C GLN A 277 -1.61 -13.94 -29.95
N PRO A 278 -2.04 -13.95 -31.23
CA PRO A 278 -2.73 -15.11 -31.79
C PRO A 278 -1.82 -16.31 -31.55
N ILE A 279 -2.39 -17.37 -30.98
CA ILE A 279 -1.71 -18.63 -30.65
C ILE A 279 -0.59 -18.90 -31.67
N THR A 280 0.67 -18.71 -31.27
CA THR A 280 1.82 -19.04 -32.10
C THR A 280 1.92 -20.56 -32.14
N TRP A 281 1.14 -21.16 -33.04
CA TRP A 281 0.95 -22.60 -33.21
C TRP A 281 2.27 -23.37 -33.41
N ARG A 282 3.34 -22.68 -33.83
CA ARG A 282 4.62 -23.25 -34.27
C ARG A 282 5.36 -24.01 -33.16
N GLY A 283 5.35 -23.49 -31.93
CA GLY A 283 5.91 -24.18 -30.76
C GLY A 283 4.88 -25.10 -30.09
N LEU A 284 3.59 -24.77 -30.23
CA LEU A 284 2.50 -25.41 -29.50
C LEU A 284 2.37 -26.92 -29.80
N LEU A 285 2.54 -27.35 -31.06
CA LEU A 285 2.49 -28.77 -31.46
C LEU A 285 3.67 -29.61 -30.93
N LEU A 286 4.69 -28.95 -30.41
CA LEU A 286 5.87 -29.58 -29.81
C LEU A 286 5.84 -29.51 -28.28
N THR A 287 4.77 -29.00 -27.68
CA THR A 287 4.61 -29.02 -26.21
C THR A 287 3.93 -30.30 -25.74
N TYR A 288 4.13 -30.61 -24.45
CA TYR A 288 3.48 -31.76 -23.82
C TYR A 288 1.95 -31.69 -24.00
N PRO A 289 1.29 -32.77 -24.46
CA PRO A 289 -0.14 -32.75 -24.71
C PRO A 289 -0.96 -32.51 -23.45
N THR A 290 -1.80 -31.47 -23.48
CA THR A 290 -2.72 -31.10 -22.40
C THR A 290 -4.14 -30.88 -22.93
N GLN A 291 -5.14 -30.91 -22.06
CA GLN A 291 -6.51 -30.64 -22.47
C GLN A 291 -6.71 -29.23 -23.08
N PRO A 292 -6.07 -28.16 -22.57
CA PRO A 292 -6.07 -26.85 -23.22
C PRO A 292 -5.49 -26.89 -24.64
N LEU A 293 -4.37 -27.60 -24.86
CA LEU A 293 -3.78 -27.77 -26.19
C LEU A 293 -4.79 -28.35 -27.19
N LEU A 294 -5.43 -29.46 -26.83
CA LEU A 294 -6.41 -30.12 -27.70
C LEU A 294 -7.60 -29.21 -28.03
N THR A 295 -8.01 -28.37 -27.07
CA THR A 295 -9.10 -27.40 -27.25
C THR A 295 -8.72 -26.28 -28.23
N ALA A 296 -7.43 -25.94 -28.33
CA ALA A 296 -6.89 -24.89 -29.20
C ALA A 296 -6.53 -25.37 -30.62
N LEU A 297 -6.51 -26.68 -30.88
CA LEU A 297 -6.10 -27.26 -32.17
C LEU A 297 -6.93 -26.78 -33.39
N PRO A 298 -8.28 -26.65 -33.30
CA PRO A 298 -9.06 -26.17 -34.44
C PRO A 298 -8.70 -24.73 -34.84
N GLU A 299 -8.38 -23.88 -33.86
CA GLU A 299 -7.95 -22.51 -34.07
C GLU A 299 -6.55 -22.48 -34.72
N CYS A 300 -5.64 -23.34 -34.26
CA CYS A 300 -4.31 -23.51 -34.88
C CYS A 300 -4.40 -23.93 -36.35
N ALA A 301 -5.31 -24.86 -36.68
CA ALA A 301 -5.54 -25.30 -38.05
C ALA A 301 -6.06 -24.17 -38.95
N ALA A 302 -6.92 -23.29 -38.41
CA ALA A 302 -7.42 -22.12 -39.14
C ALA A 302 -6.32 -21.08 -39.39
N ILE A 303 -5.48 -20.79 -38.38
CA ILE A 303 -4.35 -19.86 -38.51
C ILE A 303 -3.34 -20.35 -39.56
N LEU A 304 -3.04 -21.65 -39.55
CA LEU A 304 -2.16 -22.31 -40.53
C LEU A 304 -2.59 -22.11 -42.00
N GLU A 305 -3.89 -22.04 -42.26
CA GLU A 305 -4.42 -21.76 -43.60
C GLU A 305 -4.30 -20.29 -44.00
N GLN A 306 -4.43 -19.38 -43.04
CA GLN A 306 -4.49 -17.94 -43.26
C GLN A 306 -3.12 -17.29 -43.42
N GLU A 307 -2.09 -17.76 -42.70
CA GLU A 307 -0.75 -17.14 -42.71
C GLU A 307 -0.07 -17.15 -44.08
N GLY A 308 -0.24 -18.22 -44.87
CA GLY A 308 0.28 -18.31 -46.24
C GLY A 308 1.81 -18.31 -46.40
N TRP A 309 2.58 -18.30 -45.30
CA TRP A 309 4.07 -18.25 -45.34
C TRP A 309 4.72 -19.61 -45.58
N LEU A 310 3.99 -20.72 -45.35
CA LEU A 310 4.49 -22.07 -45.53
C LEU A 310 4.09 -22.67 -46.89
N PRO A 311 4.94 -23.51 -47.50
CA PRO A 311 4.57 -24.26 -48.69
C PRO A 311 3.30 -25.09 -48.45
N LYS A 312 2.42 -25.17 -49.45
CA LYS A 312 1.15 -25.92 -49.37
C LYS A 312 1.35 -27.40 -48.96
N SER A 313 2.48 -27.99 -49.34
CA SER A 313 2.86 -29.35 -48.93
C SER A 313 3.09 -29.46 -47.42
N THR A 314 3.75 -28.47 -46.82
CA THR A 314 4.04 -28.43 -45.38
C THR A 314 2.77 -28.20 -44.58
N VAL A 315 1.90 -27.27 -45.02
CA VAL A 315 0.59 -27.03 -44.41
C VAL A 315 -0.25 -28.32 -44.40
N LYS A 316 -0.25 -29.07 -45.51
CA LYS A 316 -0.94 -30.35 -45.59
C LYS A 316 -0.40 -31.39 -44.59
N SER A 317 0.92 -31.46 -44.42
CA SER A 317 1.54 -32.36 -43.44
C SER A 317 1.20 -31.98 -42.01
N LEU A 318 1.23 -30.69 -41.66
CA LEU A 318 0.91 -30.20 -40.32
C LEU A 318 -0.56 -30.43 -39.96
N LYS A 319 -1.48 -30.21 -40.90
CA LYS A 319 -2.90 -30.55 -40.69
C LYS A 319 -3.12 -32.02 -40.37
N LYS A 320 -2.39 -32.92 -41.05
CA LYS A 320 -2.47 -34.35 -40.76
C LYS A 320 -2.02 -34.66 -39.33
N VAL A 321 -1.04 -33.93 -38.79
CA VAL A 321 -0.61 -34.06 -37.39
C VAL A 321 -1.70 -33.55 -36.45
N ILE A 322 -2.32 -32.40 -36.76
CA ILE A 322 -3.44 -31.86 -35.97
C ILE A 322 -4.62 -32.83 -35.94
N GLU A 323 -5.01 -33.38 -37.10
CA GLU A 323 -6.07 -34.40 -37.20
C GLU A 323 -5.73 -35.65 -36.36
N GLN A 324 -4.46 -36.04 -36.28
CA GLN A 324 -4.02 -37.15 -35.44
C GLN A 324 -4.15 -36.83 -33.94
N PHE A 325 -3.85 -35.59 -33.53
CA PHE A 325 -4.01 -35.16 -32.15
C PHE A 325 -5.50 -35.08 -31.76
N GLU A 326 -6.38 -34.68 -32.67
CA GLU A 326 -7.83 -34.62 -32.42
C GLU A 326 -8.47 -36.02 -32.28
N GLN A 327 -7.92 -37.04 -32.95
CA GLN A 327 -8.49 -38.37 -33.02
C GLN A 327 -8.01 -39.34 -31.92
N GLN A 328 -6.92 -39.01 -31.22
CA GLN A 328 -6.35 -39.89 -30.20
C GLN A 328 -6.75 -39.46 -28.78
N PRO A 329 -6.94 -40.41 -27.85
CA PRO A 329 -7.10 -40.09 -26.44
C PRO A 329 -5.89 -39.32 -25.91
N LEU A 330 -6.12 -38.34 -25.03
CA LEU A 330 -5.05 -37.52 -24.43
C LEU A 330 -3.93 -38.36 -23.81
N MET A 331 -4.28 -39.42 -23.08
CA MET A 331 -3.30 -40.34 -22.49
C MET A 331 -2.38 -40.99 -23.52
N THR A 332 -2.90 -41.35 -24.70
CA THR A 332 -2.11 -41.94 -25.79
C THR A 332 -1.15 -40.93 -26.40
N LEU A 333 -1.59 -39.68 -26.54
CA LEU A 333 -0.73 -38.59 -27.01
C LEU A 333 0.39 -38.27 -26.02
N GLN A 334 0.08 -38.28 -24.73
CA GLN A 334 1.06 -38.08 -23.67
C GLN A 334 2.10 -39.20 -23.64
N GLU A 335 1.66 -40.45 -23.75
CA GLU A 335 2.57 -41.60 -23.85
C GLU A 335 3.48 -41.49 -25.08
N ALA A 336 2.90 -41.19 -26.25
CA ALA A 336 3.65 -41.01 -27.49
C ALA A 336 4.66 -39.84 -27.40
N TYR A 337 4.29 -38.74 -26.72
CA TYR A 337 5.19 -37.61 -26.49
C TYR A 337 6.40 -38.02 -25.64
N VAL A 338 6.16 -38.69 -24.51
CA VAL A 338 7.23 -39.15 -23.60
C VAL A 338 8.14 -40.15 -24.30
N ASP A 339 7.58 -41.08 -25.07
CA ASP A 339 8.37 -42.05 -25.83
C ASP A 339 9.22 -41.38 -26.93
N LEU A 340 8.67 -40.36 -27.59
CA LEU A 340 9.32 -39.68 -28.71
C LEU A 340 10.39 -38.68 -28.25
N PHE A 341 10.10 -37.83 -27.28
CA PHE A 341 10.95 -36.69 -26.92
C PHE A 341 11.75 -36.93 -25.64
N ASP A 342 11.15 -37.53 -24.60
CA ASP A 342 11.80 -37.65 -23.28
C ASP A 342 12.66 -38.92 -23.17
N ARG A 343 12.23 -40.02 -23.79
CA ARG A 343 12.93 -41.33 -23.74
C ARG A 343 13.94 -41.54 -24.86
N THR A 344 13.95 -40.66 -25.86
CA THR A 344 14.81 -40.78 -27.03
C THR A 344 15.77 -39.58 -27.09
N PRO A 345 17.01 -39.69 -26.56
CA PRO A 345 17.93 -38.55 -26.46
C PRO A 345 18.22 -37.84 -27.78
N SER A 346 18.27 -38.58 -28.90
CA SER A 346 18.47 -38.01 -30.24
C SER A 346 17.33 -37.13 -30.73
N LEU A 347 16.18 -37.14 -30.06
CA LEU A 347 15.00 -36.36 -30.36
C LEU A 347 14.66 -35.35 -29.26
N SER A 348 15.51 -35.18 -28.25
CA SER A 348 15.30 -34.21 -27.16
C SER A 348 14.98 -32.82 -27.71
N LEU A 349 14.04 -32.12 -27.07
CA LEU A 349 13.66 -30.77 -27.46
C LEU A 349 14.60 -29.70 -26.87
N HIS A 350 15.66 -30.09 -26.16
CA HIS A 350 16.67 -29.16 -25.64
C HIS A 350 17.81 -28.97 -26.65
N LEU A 351 17.89 -27.79 -27.25
CA LEU A 351 18.85 -27.48 -28.31
C LEU A 351 20.30 -27.68 -27.85
N PHE A 352 20.63 -27.30 -26.61
CA PHE A 352 22.00 -27.39 -26.12
C PHE A 352 22.41 -28.80 -25.69
N GLU A 353 21.46 -29.72 -25.53
CA GLU A 353 21.78 -31.14 -25.34
C GLU A 353 22.46 -31.71 -26.60
N HIS A 354 21.97 -31.34 -27.79
CA HIS A 354 22.54 -31.79 -29.07
C HIS A 354 23.88 -31.13 -29.41
N VAL A 355 24.07 -29.88 -28.98
CA VAL A 355 25.27 -29.09 -29.31
C VAL A 355 26.40 -29.30 -28.31
N TYR A 356 26.07 -29.30 -27.02
CA TYR A 356 27.06 -29.28 -25.93
C TYR A 356 27.07 -30.55 -25.08
N GLY A 357 26.06 -31.43 -25.20
CA GLY A 357 25.93 -32.64 -24.38
C GLY A 357 25.97 -32.33 -22.87
N GLU A 358 26.79 -33.08 -22.13
CA GLU A 358 27.03 -32.87 -20.69
C GLU A 358 28.22 -31.94 -20.39
N SER A 359 28.71 -31.19 -21.38
CA SER A 359 29.86 -30.30 -21.16
C SER A 359 29.53 -29.14 -20.21
N ARG A 360 30.56 -28.65 -19.50
CA ARG A 360 30.44 -27.46 -18.64
C ARG A 360 30.07 -26.19 -19.40
N GLU A 361 30.30 -26.16 -20.72
CA GLU A 361 29.99 -25.03 -21.59
C GLU A 361 28.47 -24.84 -21.79
N ARG A 362 27.68 -25.91 -21.61
CA ARG A 362 26.20 -25.86 -21.65
C ARG A 362 25.63 -24.84 -20.67
N GLY A 363 26.16 -24.79 -19.45
CA GLY A 363 25.67 -23.88 -18.41
C GLY A 363 25.83 -22.41 -18.78
N GLN A 364 26.96 -22.05 -19.39
CA GLN A 364 27.20 -20.68 -19.84
C GLN A 364 26.31 -20.32 -21.04
N ALA A 365 26.17 -21.24 -22.01
CA ALA A 365 25.30 -21.02 -23.17
C ALA A 365 23.83 -20.76 -22.78
N LEU A 366 23.32 -21.43 -21.75
CA LEU A 366 21.97 -21.19 -21.21
C LEU A 366 21.81 -19.77 -20.65
N VAL A 367 22.84 -19.27 -19.94
CA VAL A 367 22.84 -17.90 -19.39
C VAL A 367 22.86 -16.88 -20.52
N ASP A 368 23.73 -17.07 -21.50
CA ASP A 368 23.87 -16.16 -22.65
C ASP A 368 22.56 -16.10 -23.46
N LEU A 369 21.89 -17.24 -23.66
CA LEU A 369 20.59 -17.29 -24.34
C LEU A 369 19.48 -16.61 -23.54
N ALA A 370 19.46 -16.77 -22.22
CA ALA A 370 18.50 -16.09 -21.35
C ALA A 370 18.70 -14.56 -21.34
N GLU A 371 19.94 -14.10 -21.40
CA GLU A 371 20.26 -12.67 -21.55
C GLU A 371 19.79 -12.14 -22.91
N LEU A 372 20.01 -12.89 -24.00
CA LEU A 372 19.55 -12.52 -25.34
C LEU A 372 18.02 -12.35 -25.41
N TYR A 373 17.27 -13.24 -24.76
CA TYR A 373 15.81 -13.11 -24.66
C TYR A 373 15.42 -11.84 -23.91
N ARG A 374 16.11 -11.55 -22.80
CA ARG A 374 15.84 -10.37 -21.97
C ARG A 374 16.13 -9.06 -22.71
N GLU A 375 17.19 -9.00 -23.50
CA GLU A 375 17.52 -7.83 -24.35
C GLU A 375 16.43 -7.53 -25.38
N LYS A 376 15.73 -8.57 -25.85
CA LYS A 376 14.62 -8.45 -26.81
C LYS A 376 13.24 -8.38 -26.14
N GLY A 377 13.20 -8.27 -24.80
CA GLY A 377 11.95 -8.10 -24.05
C GLY A 377 11.19 -9.39 -23.78
N LEU A 378 11.76 -10.57 -24.07
CA LEU A 378 11.18 -11.86 -23.70
C LEU A 378 11.65 -12.23 -22.28
N VAL A 379 10.72 -12.23 -21.32
CA VAL A 379 10.97 -12.69 -19.95
C VAL A 379 10.40 -14.09 -19.80
N ILE A 380 11.27 -15.09 -19.64
CA ILE A 380 10.86 -16.47 -19.37
C ILE A 380 10.20 -16.52 -17.99
N ALA A 381 8.90 -16.77 -17.94
CA ALA A 381 8.11 -16.86 -16.71
C ALA A 381 7.97 -18.32 -16.18
N THR A 382 8.38 -19.30 -16.99
CA THR A 382 8.21 -20.73 -16.72
C THR A 382 9.44 -21.34 -16.05
N GLU A 383 9.29 -22.52 -15.45
CA GLU A 383 10.39 -23.34 -14.91
C GLU A 383 11.22 -24.04 -16.02
N GLU A 384 10.97 -23.71 -17.29
CA GLU A 384 11.62 -24.33 -18.45
C GLU A 384 13.00 -23.74 -18.74
N LEU A 385 13.90 -24.57 -19.29
CA LEU A 385 15.23 -24.11 -19.70
C LEU A 385 15.15 -23.21 -20.94
N PRO A 386 16.00 -22.16 -21.04
CA PRO A 386 16.03 -21.24 -22.18
C PRO A 386 16.22 -21.92 -23.56
N ASP A 387 16.83 -23.09 -23.59
CA ASP A 387 17.14 -23.86 -24.81
C ASP A 387 16.03 -24.82 -25.24
N TYR A 388 14.88 -24.81 -24.56
CA TYR A 388 13.72 -25.59 -24.95
C TYR A 388 13.18 -25.11 -26.30
N LEU A 389 13.11 -26.01 -27.28
CA LEU A 389 12.81 -25.67 -28.68
C LEU A 389 11.48 -24.92 -28.87
N PRO A 390 10.35 -25.29 -28.23
CA PRO A 390 9.13 -24.52 -28.29
C PRO A 390 9.30 -23.06 -27.85
N LEU A 391 10.02 -22.83 -26.75
CA LEU A 391 10.33 -21.49 -26.23
C LEU A 391 11.24 -20.71 -27.20
N PHE A 392 12.22 -21.40 -27.81
CA PHE A 392 13.07 -20.78 -28.83
C PHE A 392 12.29 -20.42 -30.11
N LEU A 393 11.32 -21.25 -30.53
CA LEU A 393 10.45 -20.95 -31.66
C LEU A 393 9.51 -19.78 -31.38
N GLU A 394 9.05 -19.63 -30.14
CA GLU A 394 8.33 -18.42 -29.70
C GLU A 394 9.22 -17.19 -29.76
N TYR A 395 10.46 -17.28 -29.29
CA TYR A 395 11.43 -16.19 -29.43
C TYR A 395 11.65 -15.79 -30.90
N LEU A 396 11.81 -16.77 -31.81
CA LEU A 396 11.96 -16.48 -33.24
C LEU A 396 10.71 -15.84 -33.87
N ALA A 397 9.53 -16.04 -33.30
CA ALA A 397 8.31 -15.37 -33.75
C ALA A 397 8.25 -13.89 -33.33
N LEU A 398 9.07 -13.47 -32.36
CA LEU A 398 9.19 -12.09 -31.90
C LEU A 398 10.21 -11.25 -32.69
N LEU A 399 11.07 -11.90 -33.48
CA LEU A 399 12.06 -11.27 -34.38
C LEU A 399 11.44 -10.91 -35.74
#